data_AF-A0A932SC25-F1
#
_entry.id   AF-A0A932SC25-F1
#
_cell.length_a   1.000
_cell.length_b   1.000
_cell.length_c   1.000
_cell.angle_alpha   90.00
_cell.angle_beta   90.00
_cell.angle_gamma   90.00
#
_symmetry.space_group_name_H-M   'P 1'
#
loop_
_entity.id
_entity.type
_entity.pdbx_description
1 polymer ?
#
loop_
_entity_poly.entity_id
_entity_poly.type
_entity_poly.pdbx_seq_one_letter_code
_entity_poly.pdbx_strand_id
1 'polypeptide(L)'
;MVGTEIWLRDQRDEEKILAEGVTKIEFREGEIIFQTVLGEEIRVKADIQRSLLTEQGFIFEVACLDPSALPQRIVPVQPEATEVSR
;
A
#
# COMPACT_ATOMS: atom_id res chain seq x y z
N MET A 1 17.61 2.48 9.23
CA MET A 1 17.12 2.64 7.84
C MET A 1 15.68 3.10 7.97
N VAL A 2 15.38 4.35 7.63
CA VAL A 2 14.01 4.89 7.74
C VAL A 2 13.40 4.75 6.35
N GLY A 3 12.40 3.88 6.20
CA GLY A 3 11.69 3.76 4.94
C GLY A 3 10.63 4.85 4.80
N THR A 4 10.13 5.03 3.59
CA THR A 4 9.23 6.13 3.25
C THR A 4 7.79 5.82 3.67
N GLU A 5 7.11 6.78 4.26
CA GLU A 5 5.67 6.68 4.54
C GLU A 5 4.85 7.09 3.30
N ILE A 6 3.73 6.41 3.08
CA ILE A 6 2.80 6.68 1.99
C ILE A 6 1.46 7.05 2.59
N TRP A 7 0.89 8.16 2.13
CA TRP A 7 -0.45 8.62 2.49
C TRP A 7 -1.35 8.66 1.27
N LEU A 8 -2.64 8.41 1.50
CA LEU A 8 -3.69 8.78 0.58
C LEU A 8 -4.41 10.02 1.11
N ARG A 9 -4.69 10.97 0.21
CA ARG A 9 -5.48 12.17 0.49
C ARG A 9 -6.65 12.28 -0.49
N ASP A 10 -7.86 12.55 -0.01
CA ASP A 10 -8.99 12.84 -0.89
C ASP A 10 -9.23 14.35 -1.09
N GLN A 11 -10.25 14.67 -1.88
CA GLN A 11 -10.64 16.06 -2.19
C GLN A 11 -11.22 16.83 -0.98
N ARG A 12 -11.52 16.14 0.12
CA ARG A 12 -12.01 16.74 1.37
C ARG A 12 -10.87 17.02 2.35
N ASP A 13 -9.62 16.84 1.89
CA ASP A 13 -8.40 16.98 2.70
C ASP A 13 -8.33 15.91 3.82
N GLU A 14 -9.06 14.80 3.69
CA GLU A 14 -8.93 13.66 4.59
C GLU A 14 -7.66 12.87 4.23
N GLU A 15 -6.76 12.68 5.19
CA GLU A 15 -5.52 11.93 5.01
C GLU A 15 -5.55 10.59 5.76
N LYS A 16 -5.00 9.55 5.13
CA LYS A 16 -4.83 8.22 5.74
C LYS A 16 -3.48 7.62 5.39
N ILE A 17 -2.77 7.15 6.42
CA ILE A 17 -1.54 6.36 6.23
C ILE A 17 -1.92 5.05 5.54
N LEU A 18 -1.24 4.77 4.44
CA LEU A 18 -1.45 3.61 3.60
C LEU A 18 -0.40 2.52 3.84
N ALA A 19 0.86 2.93 3.89
CA ALA A 19 1.99 2.03 4.04
C ALA A 19 3.16 2.75 4.70
N GLU A 20 3.87 2.04 5.57
CA GLU A 20 5.08 2.53 6.22
C GLU A 20 6.28 1.75 5.70
N GLY A 21 7.46 2.38 5.75
CA GLY A 21 8.69 1.69 5.41
C GLY A 21 8.77 1.30 3.93
N VAL A 22 8.16 2.06 3.02
CA VAL A 22 8.15 1.73 1.58
C VAL A 22 9.53 1.96 0.98
N THR A 23 10.00 0.99 0.20
CA THR A 23 11.29 0.97 -0.49
C THR A 23 11.16 1.02 -2.00
N LYS A 24 9.99 0.63 -2.53
CA LYS A 24 9.71 0.59 -3.96
C LYS A 24 8.23 0.85 -4.22
N ILE A 25 7.94 1.59 -5.29
CA ILE A 25 6.60 1.87 -5.80
C ILE A 25 6.57 1.46 -7.27
N GLU A 26 5.62 0.60 -7.64
CA GLU A 26 5.35 0.22 -9.04
C GLU A 26 3.93 0.64 -9.44
N PHE A 27 3.78 1.18 -10.64
CA PHE A 27 2.48 1.49 -11.24
C PHE A 27 2.15 0.44 -12.30
N ARG A 28 0.99 -0.18 -12.19
CA ARG A 28 0.41 -1.11 -13.17
C ARG A 28 -0.98 -0.61 -13.56
N GLU A 29 -1.53 -1.10 -14.67
CA GLU A 29 -2.83 -0.61 -15.18
C GLU A 29 -3.94 -0.70 -14.11
N GLY A 30 -4.27 0.44 -13.50
CA GLY A 30 -5.27 0.58 -12.45
C GLY A 30 -4.84 0.17 -11.03
N GLU A 31 -3.56 -0.13 -10.81
CA GLU A 31 -3.03 -0.56 -9.51
C GLU A 31 -1.68 0.10 -9.17
N ILE A 32 -1.48 0.38 -7.89
CA ILE A 32 -0.17 0.75 -7.34
C ILE A 32 0.27 -0.35 -6.40
N ILE A 33 1.53 -0.74 -6.52
CA ILE A 33 2.15 -1.77 -5.70
C ILE A 33 3.28 -1.14 -4.90
N PHE A 34 3.20 -1.24 -3.58
CA PHE A 34 4.22 -0.78 -2.65
C PHE A 34 4.96 -1.99 -2.08
N GLN A 35 6.29 -1.95 -2.10
CA GLN A 35 7.13 -2.93 -1.42
C GLN A 35 7.73 -2.30 -0.15
N THR A 36 7.49 -2.91 1.02
CA THR A 36 8.01 -2.42 2.30
C THR A 36 9.42 -2.94 2.58
N VAL A 37 10.11 -2.34 3.56
CA VAL A 37 11.40 -2.82 4.09
C VAL A 37 11.34 -4.24 4.65
N LEU A 38 10.14 -4.70 5.02
CA LEU A 38 9.89 -6.07 5.49
C LEU A 38 9.67 -7.05 4.33
N GLY A 39 9.71 -6.58 3.08
CA GLY A 39 9.45 -7.38 1.88
C GLY A 39 7.98 -7.61 1.60
N GLU A 40 7.07 -6.92 2.29
CA GLU A 40 5.62 -7.05 2.05
C GLU A 40 5.20 -6.30 0.80
N GLU A 41 4.31 -6.90 0.00
CA GLU A 41 3.63 -6.23 -1.11
C GLU A 41 2.26 -5.74 -0.66
N ILE A 42 2.03 -4.44 -0.82
CA ILE A 42 0.74 -3.80 -0.58
C ILE A 42 0.20 -3.31 -1.92
N ARG A 43 -0.99 -3.79 -2.31
CA ARG A 43 -1.62 -3.43 -3.58
C ARG A 43 -2.83 -2.57 -3.35
N VAL A 44 -2.95 -1.51 -4.14
CA VAL A 44 -3.99 -0.51 -4.01
C VAL A 44 -4.59 -0.22 -5.37
N LYS A 45 -5.90 -0.44 -5.48
CA LYS A 45 -6.71 0.00 -6.61
C LYS A 45 -7.21 1.40 -6.31
N ALA A 46 -6.51 2.39 -6.82
CA ALA A 46 -6.91 3.78 -6.69
C ALA A 46 -6.58 4.54 -7.97
N ASP A 47 -7.48 5.45 -8.35
CA ASP A 47 -7.24 6.43 -9.40
C ASP A 47 -6.44 7.60 -8.80
N ILE A 48 -5.12 7.57 -8.96
CA ILE A 48 -4.25 8.65 -8.49
C ILE A 48 -4.40 9.83 -9.43
N GLN A 49 -4.84 10.95 -8.86
CA GLN A 49 -4.94 12.23 -9.55
C GLN A 49 -3.62 13.00 -9.47
N ARG A 50 -2.89 12.88 -8.35
CA ARG A 50 -1.63 13.58 -8.13
C ARG A 50 -0.72 12.84 -7.15
N SER A 51 0.60 12.99 -7.32
CA SER A 51 1.61 12.57 -6.34
C SER A 51 2.41 13.77 -5.84
N LEU A 52 2.62 13.85 -4.53
CA LEU A 52 3.42 14.87 -3.86
C LEU A 52 4.51 14.21 -3.03
N LEU A 53 5.75 14.62 -3.26
CA LEU A 53 6.87 14.25 -2.40
C LEU A 53 7.01 15.29 -1.28
N THR A 54 7.02 14.83 -0.04
CA THR A 54 7.20 15.62 1.18
C THR A 54 8.47 15.19 1.91
N GLU A 55 8.81 15.88 2.99
CA GLU A 55 9.94 15.49 3.85
C GLU A 55 9.72 14.13 4.54
N GLN A 56 8.46 13.73 4.73
CA GLN A 56 8.07 12.52 5.45
C GLN A 56 7.79 11.35 4.48
N GLY A 57 7.44 11.65 3.22
CA GLY A 57 7.31 10.64 2.17
C GLY A 57 6.41 11.06 1.01
N PHE A 58 5.50 10.19 0.56
CA PHE A 58 4.64 10.48 -0.60
C PHE A 58 3.17 10.58 -0.24
N ILE A 59 2.53 11.67 -0.64
CA ILE A 59 1.07 11.82 -0.60
C ILE A 59 0.54 11.56 -2.01
N PHE A 60 -0.38 10.60 -2.13
CA PHE A 60 -1.16 10.39 -3.34
C PHE A 60 -2.56 10.95 -3.17
N GLU A 61 -2.91 11.93 -4.02
CA GLU A 61 -4.27 12.47 -4.08
C GLU A 61 -5.15 11.54 -4.93
N VAL A 62 -6.30 11.15 -4.39
CA VAL A 62 -7.27 10.24 -5.01
C VAL A 62 -8.65 10.90 -5.05
N ALA A 63 -9.51 10.47 -5.97
CA ALA A 63 -10.86 11.04 -6.09
C ALA A 63 -11.73 10.81 -4.83
N CYS A 64 -11.60 9.64 -4.20
CA CYS A 64 -12.35 9.27 -3.00
C CYS A 64 -11.56 8.23 -2.21
N LEU A 65 -11.51 8.37 -0.88
CA LEU A 65 -11.07 7.32 0.03
C LEU A 65 -12.20 6.31 0.25
N ASP A 66 -12.45 5.44 -0.72
CA ASP A 66 -13.38 4.35 -0.52
C ASP A 66 -12.79 3.34 0.49
N PRO A 67 -13.48 3.00 1.59
CA PRO A 67 -13.03 2.00 2.55
C PRO A 67 -12.76 0.62 1.92
N SER A 68 -13.38 0.31 0.78
CA SER A 68 -13.14 -0.91 0.02
C SER A 68 -11.89 -0.84 -0.89
N ALA A 69 -11.37 0.35 -1.15
CA ALA A 69 -10.10 0.58 -1.86
C ALA A 69 -8.88 0.49 -0.94
N LEU A 70 -9.09 0.20 0.35
CA LEU A 70 -8.04 0.03 1.34
C LEU A 70 -7.15 -1.18 1.02
N PRO A 71 -5.86 -1.11 1.43
CA PRO A 71 -4.86 -2.11 1.08
C PRO A 71 -5.30 -3.50 1.55
N GLN A 72 -5.43 -4.43 0.60
CA GLN A 72 -5.61 -5.83 0.91
C GLN A 72 -4.23 -6.43 1.17
N ARG A 73 -3.90 -6.63 2.45
CA ARG A 73 -2.67 -7.37 2.83
C ARG A 73 -2.89 -8.83 2.49
N ILE A 74 -2.17 -9.32 1.47
CA ILE A 74 -2.16 -10.74 1.16
C ILE A 74 -1.30 -11.41 2.22
N VAL A 75 -1.94 -12.05 3.21
CA VAL A 75 -1.23 -12.92 4.14
C VAL A 75 -0.81 -14.17 3.37
N PRO A 76 0.48 -14.53 3.32
CA PRO A 76 0.88 -15.80 2.74
C PRO A 76 0.21 -16.92 3.53
N VAL A 77 -0.62 -17.70 2.86
CA VAL A 77 -1.19 -18.94 3.41
C VAL A 77 0.00 -19.83 3.73
N GLN A 78 0.30 -20.04 5.02
CA GLN A 78 1.28 -21.06 5.39
C GLN A 78 0.73 -22.40 4.90
N PRO A 79 1.49 -23.19 4.13
CA PRO A 79 1.06 -24.52 3.77
C PRO A 79 0.86 -25.29 5.08
N GLU A 80 -0.37 -25.75 5.33
CA GLU A 80 -0.67 -26.60 6.48
C GLU A 80 0.33 -27.77 6.45
N ALA A 81 1.10 -27.90 7.52
CA ALA A 81 1.99 -29.03 7.71
C ALA A 81 1.12 -30.30 7.65
N THR A 82 1.22 -31.03 6.55
CA THR A 82 0.54 -32.33 6.41
C THR A 82 1.16 -33.27 7.43
N GLU A 83 0.43 -33.53 8.52
CA GLU A 83 0.78 -34.53 9.50
C GLU A 83 0.66 -35.91 8.84
N VAL A 84 1.81 -36.46 8.43
CA VAL A 84 1.88 -37.84 7.94
C VAL A 84 1.72 -38.76 9.15
N SER A 85 0.49 -39.18 9.44
CA SER A 85 0.23 -40.29 10.36
C SER A 85 0.79 -41.59 9.77
N ARG A 86 1.57 -42.30 10.60
CA ARG A 86 2.27 -43.55 10.30
C ARG A 86 1.33 -44.75 10.28
#